data_AF-A0A939FFT8-F1
#
_entry.id   AF-A0A939FFT8-F1
#
_cell.length_a   1.000
_cell.length_b   1.000
_cell.length_c   1.000
_cell.angle_alpha   90.00
_cell.angle_beta   90.00
_cell.angle_gamma   90.00
#
_symmetry.space_group_name_H-M   'P 1'
#
loop_
_entity.id
_entity.type
_entity.pdbx_description
1 polymer ?
#
loop_
_entity_poly.entity_id
_entity_poly.type
_entity_poly.pdbx_seq_one_letter_code
_entity_poly.pdbx_strand_id
1 'polypeptide(L)' 'AEGLQAHLDLQGGQPHGVMLPIHWGTFNLAPHAWSDPGEGTLAAGARTGSRIALPHPGQPFEPASDAVPDAPWWRSV' A
#
# COMPACT_ATOMS: atom_id res chain seq x y z
N ALA A 1 -2.34 10.11 -0.44
CA ALA A 1 -3.73 9.71 -0.81
C ALA A 1 -3.86 9.53 -2.32
N GLU A 2 -3.17 10.37 -3.08
CA GLU A 2 -3.07 10.47 -4.52
C GLU A 2 -2.64 9.16 -5.18
N GLY A 3 -1.65 8.44 -4.61
CA GLY A 3 -1.23 7.14 -5.15
C GLY A 3 -2.36 6.10 -5.17
N LEU A 4 -3.25 6.13 -4.17
CA LEU A 4 -4.41 5.26 -4.15
C LEU A 4 -5.53 5.75 -5.06
N GLN A 5 -5.73 7.07 -5.15
CA GLN A 5 -6.67 7.63 -6.12
C GLN A 5 -6.29 7.23 -7.54
N ALA A 6 -5.00 7.34 -7.90
CA ALA A 6 -4.49 6.90 -9.18
C ALA A 6 -4.74 5.40 -9.43
N HIS A 7 -4.56 4.56 -8.39
CA HIS A 7 -4.92 3.15 -8.47
C HIS A 7 -6.42 2.97 -8.82
N LEU A 8 -7.34 3.63 -8.10
CA LEU A 8 -8.77 3.54 -8.37
C LEU A 8 -9.17 4.07 -9.75
N ASP A 9 -8.57 5.16 -10.19
CA ASP A 9 -8.84 5.77 -11.49
C ASP A 9 -8.48 4.78 -12.62
N LEU A 10 -7.35 4.08 -12.49
CA LEU A 10 -6.94 3.03 -13.44
C LEU A 10 -7.89 1.81 -13.44
N GLN A 11 -8.62 1.61 -12.35
CA GLN A 11 -9.65 0.57 -12.22
C GLN A 11 -11.07 1.05 -12.65
N GLY A 12 -11.17 2.21 -13.30
CA GLY A 12 -12.47 2.76 -13.70
C GLY A 12 -13.34 3.21 -12.52
N GLY A 13 -12.72 3.55 -11.39
CA GLY A 13 -13.38 4.05 -10.18
C GLY A 13 -14.05 2.98 -9.32
N GLN A 14 -13.88 1.70 -9.64
CA GLN A 14 -14.32 0.58 -8.80
C GLN A 14 -13.10 -0.16 -8.25
N PRO A 15 -13.03 -0.45 -6.94
CA PRO A 15 -11.87 -1.12 -6.37
C PRO A 15 -11.75 -2.55 -6.92
N HIS A 16 -10.68 -2.81 -7.68
CA HIS A 16 -10.29 -4.15 -8.09
C HIS A 16 -8.77 -4.29 -8.22
N GLY A 17 -8.27 -5.53 -8.27
CA GLY A 17 -6.84 -5.81 -8.22
C GLY A 17 -6.23 -5.48 -6.85
N VAL A 18 -4.89 -5.44 -6.81
CA VAL A 18 -4.11 -5.24 -5.58
C VAL A 18 -3.18 -4.04 -5.75
N MET A 19 -3.20 -3.12 -4.79
CA MET A 19 -2.28 -1.98 -4.71
C MET A 19 -1.03 -2.37 -3.91
N LEU A 20 0.16 -2.23 -4.51
CA LEU A 20 1.44 -2.37 -3.81
C LEU A 20 2.08 -0.98 -3.68
N PRO A 21 2.15 -0.37 -2.48
CA PRO A 21 2.87 0.88 -2.29
C PRO A 21 4.38 0.64 -2.48
N ILE A 22 4.99 1.43 -3.36
CA ILE A 22 6.43 1.42 -3.63
C ILE A 22 7.02 2.81 -3.33
N HIS A 23 8.33 2.96 -3.50
CA HIS A 23 9.05 4.23 -3.33
C HIS A 23 9.03 4.77 -1.88
N TRP A 24 8.78 3.88 -0.92
CA TRP A 24 8.79 4.13 0.53
C TRP A 24 9.44 2.92 1.25
N GLY A 25 9.81 3.10 2.52
CA GLY A 25 10.27 2.02 3.41
C GLY A 25 11.79 1.78 3.44
N THR A 26 12.57 2.45 2.59
CA THR A 26 14.02 2.26 2.49
C THR A 26 14.84 3.54 2.72
N PHE A 27 14.44 4.67 2.13
CA PHE A 27 15.16 5.94 2.20
C PHE A 27 14.25 7.10 2.62
N ASN A 28 14.82 8.07 3.34
CA ASN A 28 14.15 9.33 3.66
C ASN A 28 14.44 10.36 2.55
N LEU A 29 13.48 10.54 1.63
CA LEU A 29 13.61 11.42 0.46
C LEU A 29 12.72 12.68 0.54
N ALA A 30 11.97 12.86 1.62
CA ALA A 30 11.07 13.98 1.84
C ALA A 30 10.89 14.27 3.35
N PRO A 31 10.50 15.51 3.74
CA PRO A 31 10.38 15.91 5.14
C PRO A 31 9.02 15.53 5.75
N HIS A 32 8.81 14.24 5.98
CA HIS A 32 7.68 13.68 6.74
C HIS A 32 8.18 12.58 7.68
N ALA A 33 7.38 12.12 8.64
CA ALA A 33 7.79 10.98 9.46
C ALA A 33 7.90 9.73 8.57
N TRP A 34 8.88 8.87 8.87
CA TRP A 34 9.16 7.71 8.02
C TRP A 34 7.92 6.82 7.84
N SER A 35 7.07 6.64 8.86
CA SER A 35 5.85 5.82 8.79
C SER A 35 4.68 6.43 8.00
N ASP A 36 4.67 7.74 7.76
CA ASP A 36 3.48 8.46 7.26
C ASP A 36 2.95 7.92 5.92
N PRO A 37 3.78 7.57 4.92
CA PRO A 37 3.26 7.06 3.64
C PRO A 37 2.55 5.71 3.77
N GLY A 38 3.05 4.82 4.64
CA GLY A 38 2.43 3.53 4.92
C GLY A 38 1.07 3.70 5.60
N GLU A 39 1.02 4.53 6.64
CA GLU A 39 -0.22 4.85 7.36
C GLU A 39 -1.25 5.55 6.47
N GLY A 40 -0.81 6.53 5.68
CA GLY A 40 -1.66 7.26 4.74
C GLY A 40 -2.25 6.35 3.66
N THR A 41 -1.46 5.39 3.16
CA THR A 41 -1.91 4.39 2.19
C THR A 41 -2.98 3.47 2.78
N LEU A 42 -2.77 2.95 4.00
CA LEU A 42 -3.76 2.13 4.69
C LEU A 42 -5.07 2.86 4.95
N ALA A 43 -4.98 4.09 5.48
CA ALA A 43 -6.16 4.89 5.74
C ALA A 43 -6.93 5.20 4.45
N ALA A 44 -6.22 5.47 3.35
CA ALA A 44 -6.86 5.67 2.06
C ALA A 44 -7.50 4.38 1.54
N GLY A 45 -6.83 3.23 1.65
CA GLY A 45 -7.33 1.92 1.18
C GLY A 45 -8.62 1.52 1.86
N ALA A 46 -8.67 1.72 3.19
CA ALA A 46 -9.86 1.46 3.98
C ALA A 46 -11.06 2.30 3.53
N ARG A 47 -10.86 3.56 3.12
CA ARG A 47 -11.95 4.44 2.64
C ARG A 47 -12.52 4.01 1.29
N THR A 48 -11.73 3.33 0.47
CA THR A 48 -12.10 3.02 -0.92
C THR A 48 -12.36 1.53 -1.14
N GLY A 49 -12.16 0.70 -0.11
CA GLY A 49 -12.29 -0.76 -0.21
C GLY A 49 -11.19 -1.41 -1.06
N SER A 50 -10.08 -0.71 -1.31
CA SER A 50 -8.98 -1.22 -2.13
C SER A 50 -8.15 -2.22 -1.34
N ARG A 51 -7.85 -3.38 -1.94
CA ARG A 51 -6.94 -4.38 -1.38
C ARG A 51 -5.49 -3.89 -1.51
N ILE A 52 -4.75 -3.89 -0.41
CA ILE A 52 -3.36 -3.43 -0.37
C ILE A 52 -2.44 -4.60 -0.02
N ALA A 53 -1.38 -4.79 -0.79
CA ALA A 53 -0.28 -5.69 -0.46
C ALA A 53 0.79 -4.94 0.33
N LEU A 54 1.16 -5.46 1.49
CA LEU A 54 2.22 -4.98 2.37
C LEU A 54 3.23 -6.12 2.66
N PRO A 55 3.92 -6.66 1.65
CA PRO A 55 5.00 -7.61 1.88
C PRO A 55 6.14 -6.92 2.63
N HIS A 56 6.85 -7.68 3.47
CA HIS A 56 8.16 -7.23 3.95
C HIS A 56 9.10 -7.02 2.75
N PRO A 57 10.10 -6.12 2.86
CA PRO A 57 11.13 -5.98 1.84
C PRO A 57 11.79 -7.33 1.51
N GLY A 58 11.66 -7.77 0.25
CA GLY A 58 12.18 -9.06 -0.22
C GLY A 58 11.23 -10.26 -0.07
N GLN A 59 10.06 -10.10 0.55
CA GLN A 59 9.05 -11.16 0.65
C GLN A 59 8.29 -11.32 -0.70
N PRO A 60 8.31 -12.50 -1.33
CA PRO A 60 7.51 -12.76 -2.53
C PRO A 60 6.03 -12.97 -2.16
N PHE A 61 5.13 -12.62 -3.09
CA PHE A 61 3.70 -12.93 -3.00
C PHE A 61 3.09 -13.03 -4.40
N GLU A 62 1.96 -13.70 -4.52
CA GLU A 62 1.17 -13.80 -5.76
C GLU A 62 -0.04 -12.86 -5.67
N PRO A 63 -0.17 -11.83 -6.53
CA PRO A 63 -1.27 -10.86 -6.48
C PRO A 63 -2.66 -11.48 -6.60
N ALA A 64 -2.82 -12.58 -7.34
CA ALA A 64 -4.10 -13.28 -7.49
C ALA A 64 -4.44 -14.22 -6.32
N SER A 65 -3.54 -14.37 -5.34
CA SER A 65 -3.75 -15.24 -4.18
C SER A 65 -4.72 -14.63 -3.16
N ASP A 66 -5.40 -15.48 -2.40
CA ASP A 66 -6.16 -15.05 -1.21
C ASP A 66 -5.23 -14.64 -0.05
N ALA A 67 -3.98 -15.11 -0.06
CA ALA A 67 -2.99 -14.88 0.99
C ALA A 67 -2.03 -13.71 0.69
N VAL A 68 -2.54 -12.61 0.11
CA VAL A 68 -1.75 -11.38 -0.06
C VAL A 68 -1.37 -10.83 1.33
N PRO A 69 -0.08 -10.57 1.61
CA PRO A 69 0.33 -10.01 2.89
C PRO A 69 -0.23 -8.60 3.04
N ASP A 70 -0.84 -8.29 4.18
CA ASP A 70 -1.53 -7.01 4.44
C ASP A 70 -1.18 -6.41 5.81
N ALA A 71 -0.23 -7.01 6.53
CA ALA A 71 0.18 -6.55 7.85
C ALA A 71 1.06 -5.29 7.76
N PRO A 72 0.84 -4.27 8.60
CA PRO A 72 1.64 -3.04 8.65
C PRO A 72 2.99 -3.26 9.34
N TRP A 73 3.88 -3.99 8.66
CA TRP A 73 5.16 -4.47 9.22
C TRP A 73 6.08 -3.38 9.79
N TRP A 74 5.95 -2.13 9.32
CA TRP A 74 6.77 -1.02 9.80
C TRP A 74 6.42 -0.59 11.22
N ARG A 75 5.23 -0.94 11.74
CA ARG A 75 4.81 -0.56 13.10
C ARG A 75 5.59 -1.28 14.19
N SER A 76 6.30 -2.36 13.86
CA SER A 76 7.19 -3.09 14.78
C SER A 76 8.67 -2.74 14.60
N VAL A 77 8.99 -1.76 13.76
CA VAL A 77 10.36 -1.28 13.50
C VAL A 77 10.69 -0.11 14.41
#